data_AF-A0A950XL37-F1
#
_entry.id   AF-A0A950XL37-F1
#
_cell.length_a   1.000
_cell.length_b   1.000
_cell.length_c   1.000
_cell.angle_alpha   90.00
_cell.angle_beta   90.00
_cell.angle_gamma   90.00
#
_symmetry.space_group_name_H-M   'P 1'
#
loop_
_entity.id
_entity.type
_entity.pdbx_description
1 polymer ?
#
loop_
_entity_poly.entity_id
_entity_poly.type
_entity_poly.pdbx_seq_one_letter_code
_entity_poly.pdbx_strand_id
1 'polypeptide(L)' 'HGFNRIVIATGSPPANQRYLVQLTVTSLAEQAVAESADIEAIIAGFTVAAK' A
#
# COMPACT_ATOMS: atom_id res chain seq x y z
N HIS A 1 -5.78 -10.13 10.81
CA HIS A 1 -6.17 -10.20 9.38
C HIS A 1 -5.09 -9.53 8.53
N GLY A 2 -5.05 -9.73 7.22
CA GLY A 2 -3.99 -9.17 6.36
C GLY A 2 -4.50 -8.66 5.03
N PHE A 3 -3.84 -7.62 4.52
CA PHE A 3 -4.06 -7.01 3.21
C PHE A 3 -2.74 -6.90 2.47
N ASN A 4 -2.72 -7.27 1.19
CA ASN A 4 -1.53 -7.15 0.33
C ASN A 4 -1.88 -6.47 -0.99
N ARG A 5 -1.14 -5.43 -1.36
CA ARG A 5 -1.30 -4.68 -2.60
C ARG A 5 0.05 -4.55 -3.30
N ILE A 6 0.06 -4.86 -4.60
CA ILE A 6 1.24 -4.71 -5.47
C ILE A 6 0.91 -3.67 -6.55
N VAL A 7 1.83 -2.74 -6.76
CA VAL A 7 1.76 -1.69 -7.79
C VAL A 7 3.01 -1.77 -8.66
N ILE A 8 2.82 -1.88 -9.97
CA ILE A 8 3.91 -1.75 -10.95
C ILE A 8 3.90 -0.32 -11.45
N ALA A 9 4.83 0.49 -10.95
CA ALA A 9 4.94 1.91 -11.25
C ALA A 9 6.00 2.19 -12.31
N THR A 10 5.80 3.26 -13.07
CA THR A 10 6.80 3.83 -13.96
C THR A 10 7.24 5.17 -13.39
N GLY A 11 8.53 5.36 -13.18
CA GLY A 11 9.13 6.63 -12.78
C GLY A 11 9.08 7.66 -13.91
N SER A 12 9.38 8.91 -13.58
CA SER A 12 9.21 10.00 -14.53
C SER A 12 10.20 9.94 -15.70
N PRO A 13 9.81 10.54 -16.85
CA PRO A 13 10.72 10.75 -17.96
C PRO A 13 11.97 11.55 -17.55
N PRO A 14 13.11 11.37 -18.25
CA PRO A 14 13.29 10.52 -19.42
C PRO A 14 13.61 9.05 -19.08
N ALA A 15 13.92 8.76 -17.82
CA ALA A 15 14.47 7.45 -17.46
C ALA A 15 13.41 6.34 -17.42
N ASN A 16 12.13 6.67 -17.20
CA ASN A 16 11.00 5.73 -17.25
C ASN A 16 11.24 4.42 -16.47
N GLN A 17 11.92 4.52 -15.34
CA GLN A 17 12.34 3.37 -14.54
C GLN A 17 11.13 2.58 -14.03
N ARG A 18 11.19 1.25 -14.05
CA ARG A 18 10.09 0.40 -13.58
C ARG A 18 10.33 0.02 -12.11
N TYR A 19 9.32 0.19 -11.28
CA TYR A 19 9.36 -0.18 -9.86
C TYR A 19 8.24 -1.16 -9.53
N LEU A 20 8.57 -2.15 -8.72
CA LEU A 20 7.58 -2.95 -8.00
C LEU A 20 7.46 -2.38 -6.61
N VAL A 21 6.26 -1.88 -6.27
CA VAL A 21 5.94 -1.38 -4.94
C VAL A 21 4.94 -2.34 -4.31
N GLN A 22 5.28 -2.90 -3.16
CA GLN A 22 4.40 -3.80 -2.41
C GLN A 22 4.08 -3.20 -1.05
N LEU A 23 2.79 -3.11 -0.73
CA LEU A 23 2.27 -2.74 0.58
C LEU A 23 1.65 -3.98 1.22
N THR A 24 2.08 -4.30 2.44
CA THR A 24 1.50 -5.36 3.26
C THR A 24 1.11 -4.78 4.61
N VAL A 25 -0.16 -4.91 4.97
CA VAL A 25 -0.71 -4.46 6.25
C VAL A 25 -1.25 -5.68 6.99
N THR A 26 -0.80 -5.86 8.22
CA THR A 26 -1.15 -7.03 9.05
C THR A 26 -1.60 -6.55 10.41
N SER A 27 -2.74 -7.06 10.87
CA SER A 27 -3.27 -6.84 12.21
C SER A 27 -3.39 -8.14 13.00
N LEU A 28 -3.27 -8.03 14.33
CA LEU A 28 -3.60 -9.13 15.23
C LEU A 28 -5.07 -9.51 15.05
N ALA A 29 -5.37 -10.81 15.03
CA ALA A 29 -6.69 -11.31 14.66
C ALA A 29 -7.82 -10.74 15.53
N GLU A 30 -7.55 -10.60 16.83
CA GLU A 30 -8.48 -10.09 17.84
C GLU A 30 -8.65 -8.56 17.78
N GLN A 31 -7.66 -7.85 17.27
CA GLN A 31 -7.66 -6.39 17.16
C GLN A 31 -8.08 -5.89 15.77
N ALA A 32 -8.31 -6.81 14.82
CA ALA A 32 -8.64 -6.46 13.44
C ALA A 32 -9.90 -5.58 13.31
N VAL A 33 -10.86 -5.71 14.24
CA VAL A 33 -12.05 -4.84 14.27
C VAL A 33 -11.74 -3.50 14.95
N ALA A 34 -11.01 -3.53 16.07
CA ALA A 34 -10.66 -2.33 16.83
C ALA A 34 -9.77 -1.36 16.02
N GLU A 35 -8.82 -1.92 15.26
CA GLU A 35 -7.86 -1.17 14.42
C GLU A 35 -8.36 -1.00 12.98
N SER A 36 -9.59 -1.45 12.68
CA SER A 36 -10.11 -1.48 11.30
C SER A 36 -10.11 -0.10 10.64
N ALA A 37 -10.45 0.95 11.40
CA ALA A 37 -10.47 2.31 10.89
C ALA A 37 -9.08 2.81 10.46
N ASP A 38 -8.05 2.52 11.26
CA ASP A 38 -6.67 2.93 10.97
C ASP A 38 -6.08 2.12 9.80
N ILE A 39 -6.38 0.82 9.76
CA ILE A 39 -5.99 -0.06 8.65
C ILE A 39 -6.63 0.42 7.34
N GLU A 40 -7.91 0.75 7.37
CA GLU A 40 -8.62 1.28 6.20
C GLU A 40 -8.04 2.64 5.78
N ALA A 41 -7.70 3.51 6.73
CA ALA A 41 -7.05 4.79 6.44
C ALA A 41 -5.69 4.60 5.74
N ILE A 42 -4.90 3.60 6.14
CA ILE A 42 -3.64 3.25 5.46
C ILE A 42 -3.90 2.76 4.04
N ILE A 43 -4.85 1.85 3.87
CA ILE A 43 -5.17 1.24 2.56
C ILE A 43 -5.70 2.31 1.59
N ALA A 44 -6.64 3.14 2.05
CA ALA A 44 -7.26 4.20 1.26
C ALA A 44 -6.29 5.36 0.97
N GLY A 45 -5.40 5.68 1.91
CA GLY A 45 -4.41 6.76 1.77
C GLY A 45 -3.19 6.38 0.94
N PHE A 46 -2.91 5.09 0.74
CA PHE A 46 -1.71 4.65 0.03
C PHE A 46 -1.75 5.02 -1.46
N THR A 47 -0.91 5.98 -1.84
CA THR A 47 -0.76 6.48 -3.22
C THR A 47 0.69 6.31 -3.67
N VAL A 48 0.88 5.79 -4.89
CA VAL A 48 2.18 5.73 -5.56
C VAL A 48 2.16 6.74 -6.70
N ALA A 49 2.95 7.79 -6.58
CA ALA A 49 3.10 8.83 -7.60
C ALA A 49 4.55 8.87 -8.11
N ALA A 50 4.71 9.03 -9.43
CA ALA A 50 6.02 9.29 -10.01
C ALA A 50 6.50 10.69 -9.57
N LYS A 51 7.81 10.80 -9.33
CA LYS A 51 8.44 12.04 -8.85
C LYS A 51 8.95 12.89 -9.99
#